data_AF-A0A1J3G7J7-F1
#
_entry.id   AF-A0A1J3G7J7-F1
#
_cell.length_a   1.000
_cell.length_b   1.000
_cell.length_c   1.000
_cell.angle_alpha   90.00
_cell.angle_beta   90.00
_cell.angle_gamma   90.00
#
_symmetry.space_group_name_H-M   'P 1'
#
loop_
_entity.id
_entity.type
_entity.pdbx_description
1 polymer ?
#
loop_
_entity_poly.entity_id
_entity_poly.type
_entity_poly.pdbx_seq_one_letter_code
_entity_poly.pdbx_strand_id
1 'polypeptide(L)'
;VANIAGESSHNWDNEADMIEKIAMSISNELNSTPSQAFDNLVGINAHIREMESLLCLESTEVKMVGIWGPAGIGKTTIARALFNRLSENFQHTIFMENVKGSHWRSELDAYGFKLRLQE
;
A
#
# COMPACT_ATOMS: atom_id res chain seq x y z
N VAL A 1 -21.03 12.79 -31.49
CA VAL A 1 -21.23 11.37 -31.11
C VAL A 1 -20.55 11.18 -29.77
N ALA A 2 -21.30 10.87 -28.71
CA ALA A 2 -20.73 10.55 -27.40
C ALA A 2 -20.53 9.03 -27.33
N ASN A 3 -19.31 8.58 -27.05
CA ASN A 3 -18.92 7.17 -27.07
C ASN A 3 -18.74 6.58 -25.66
N ILE A 4 -19.36 7.20 -24.66
CA ILE A 4 -19.25 6.78 -23.25
C ILE A 4 -20.53 6.02 -22.90
N ALA A 5 -20.42 4.70 -22.76
CA ALA A 5 -21.48 3.87 -22.21
C ALA A 5 -21.53 4.09 -20.68
N GLY A 6 -22.73 4.23 -20.12
CA GLY A 6 -22.93 4.31 -18.67
C GLY A 6 -23.12 2.93 -18.04
N GLU A 7 -22.91 2.84 -16.72
CA GLU A 7 -23.16 1.62 -15.93
C GLU A 7 -24.57 1.68 -15.33
N SER A 8 -25.33 0.57 -15.42
CA SER A 8 -26.71 0.47 -14.91
C SER A 8 -26.78 -0.45 -13.69
N SER A 9 -27.41 0.03 -12.61
CA SER A 9 -27.58 -0.75 -11.38
C SER A 9 -28.43 -2.01 -11.55
N HIS A 10 -29.28 -2.08 -12.58
CA HIS A 10 -30.11 -3.26 -12.84
C HIS A 10 -29.31 -4.46 -13.34
N ASN A 11 -28.04 -4.26 -13.72
CA ASN A 11 -27.15 -5.32 -14.17
C ASN A 11 -26.38 -5.99 -13.02
N TRP A 12 -26.66 -5.59 -11.76
CA TRP A 12 -25.88 -5.98 -10.58
C TRP A 12 -26.80 -6.50 -9.48
N ASP A 13 -26.40 -7.62 -8.86
CA ASP A 13 -27.11 -8.20 -7.72
C ASP A 13 -26.73 -7.51 -6.39
N ASN A 14 -25.59 -6.83 -6.35
CA ASN A 14 -25.04 -6.16 -5.18
C ASN A 14 -24.48 -4.78 -5.56
N GLU A 15 -24.96 -3.74 -4.89
CA GLU A 15 -24.53 -2.37 -5.14
C GLU A 15 -23.06 -2.15 -4.73
N ALA A 16 -22.57 -2.84 -3.70
CA ALA A 16 -21.18 -2.70 -3.26
C ALA A 16 -20.20 -3.16 -4.35
N ASP A 17 -20.48 -4.30 -4.99
CA ASP A 17 -19.64 -4.84 -6.07
C ASP A 17 -19.68 -3.93 -7.31
N MET A 18 -20.84 -3.33 -7.60
CA MET A 18 -20.98 -2.34 -8.67
C MET A 18 -20.10 -1.12 -8.38
N ILE A 19 -20.19 -0.56 -7.16
CA ILE A 19 -19.40 0.60 -6.74
C ILE A 19 -17.91 0.29 -6.78
N GLU A 20 -17.50 -0.87 -6.27
CA GLU A 20 -16.11 -1.31 -6.29
C GLU A 20 -15.57 -1.41 -7.71
N LYS A 21 -16.33 -2.02 -8.64
CA LYS A 21 -15.93 -2.10 -10.05
C LYS A 21 -15.81 -0.72 -10.68
N ILE A 22 -16.78 0.17 -10.48
CA ILE A 22 -16.72 1.54 -11.02
C ILE A 22 -15.48 2.26 -10.48
N ALA A 23 -15.24 2.18 -9.17
CA ALA A 23 -14.06 2.78 -8.54
C ALA A 23 -12.75 2.21 -9.10
N MET A 24 -12.64 0.88 -9.26
CA MET A 24 -11.47 0.23 -9.86
C MET A 24 -11.27 0.66 -11.31
N SER A 25 -12.32 0.70 -12.12
CA SER A 25 -12.25 1.14 -13.52
C SER A 25 -11.73 2.58 -13.63
N ILE A 26 -12.27 3.50 -12.84
CA ILE A 26 -11.82 4.90 -12.82
C ILE A 26 -10.37 4.98 -12.33
N SER A 27 -10.01 4.26 -11.27
CA SER A 27 -8.65 4.24 -10.72
C SER A 27 -7.61 3.77 -11.75
N ASN A 28 -7.95 2.73 -12.52
CA ASN A 28 -7.09 2.18 -13.57
C ASN A 28 -6.93 3.16 -14.74
N GLU A 29 -8.01 3.80 -15.20
CA GLU A 29 -7.97 4.84 -16.24
C GLU A 29 -7.12 6.04 -15.82
N LEU A 30 -7.15 6.39 -14.53
CA LEU A 30 -6.34 7.47 -13.97
C LEU A 30 -4.88 7.07 -13.69
N ASN A 31 -4.47 5.82 -13.99
CA ASN A 31 -3.15 5.28 -13.65
C ASN A 31 -2.79 5.51 -12.18
N SER A 32 -3.76 5.41 -11.27
CA SER A 32 -3.51 5.50 -9.83
C SER A 32 -2.81 4.21 -9.37
N THR A 33 -1.53 4.11 -9.74
CA THR A 33 -0.68 3.01 -9.32
C THR A 33 -0.23 3.25 -7.88
N PRO A 34 -0.07 2.18 -7.10
CA PRO A 34 0.60 2.27 -5.81
C PRO A 34 1.92 3.01 -5.97
N SER A 35 2.14 4.01 -5.11
CA SER A 35 3.26 4.93 -5.23
C SER A 35 4.61 4.21 -5.40
N GLN A 36 5.30 4.47 -6.51
CA GLN A 36 6.70 4.07 -6.77
C GLN A 36 7.71 4.86 -5.92
N ALA A 37 7.30 5.46 -4.80
CA ALA A 37 8.14 6.35 -3.99
C ALA A 37 9.50 5.74 -3.58
N PHE A 38 9.63 4.42 -3.60
CA PHE A 38 10.83 3.71 -3.20
C PHE A 38 11.68 3.19 -4.36
N ASP A 39 11.20 3.26 -5.62
CA ASP A 39 11.91 2.67 -6.77
C ASP A 39 13.25 3.37 -7.05
N ASN A 40 13.36 4.64 -6.67
CA ASN A 40 14.59 5.43 -6.79
C ASN A 40 15.59 5.20 -5.64
N LEU A 41 15.27 4.39 -4.63
CA LEU A 41 16.18 4.11 -3.53
C LEU A 41 17.20 3.02 -3.89
N VAL A 42 18.48 3.40 -3.88
CA VAL A 42 19.57 2.47 -4.18
C VAL A 42 19.61 1.34 -3.15
N GLY A 43 19.63 0.10 -3.62
CA GLY A 43 19.77 -1.11 -2.78
C GLY A 43 18.49 -1.57 -2.08
N ILE A 44 17.37 -0.83 -2.18
CA ILE A 44 16.12 -1.19 -1.47
C ILE A 44 15.58 -2.56 -1.87
N ASN A 45 15.68 -2.90 -3.15
CA ASN A 45 15.22 -4.18 -3.68
C ASN A 45 15.95 -5.39 -3.08
N ALA A 46 17.22 -5.23 -2.71
CA ALA A 46 17.97 -6.29 -2.04
C ALA A 46 17.43 -6.53 -0.62
N HIS A 47 17.22 -5.46 0.14
CA HIS A 47 16.63 -5.55 1.48
C HIS A 47 15.21 -6.10 1.47
N ILE A 48 14.38 -5.71 0.49
CA ILE A 48 13.02 -6.24 0.36
C ILE A 48 13.07 -7.75 0.09
N ARG A 49 13.90 -8.23 -0.84
CA ARG A 49 14.01 -9.67 -1.15
C ARG A 49 14.46 -10.47 0.06
N GLU A 50 15.40 -9.95 0.84
CA GLU A 50 15.85 -10.59 2.08
C GLU A 50 14.70 -10.68 3.10
N MET A 51 13.94 -9.60 3.27
CA MET A 51 12.76 -9.58 4.16
C MET A 51 11.65 -10.52 3.69
N GLU A 52 11.34 -10.56 2.39
CA GLU A 52 10.38 -11.50 1.79
C GLU A 52 10.78 -12.95 2.07
N SER A 53 12.08 -13.27 1.98
CA SER A 53 12.61 -14.59 2.30
C SER A 53 12.45 -14.94 3.78
N LEU A 54 12.72 -14.00 4.69
CA LEU A 54 12.54 -14.21 6.14
C LEU A 54 11.08 -14.37 6.53
N LEU A 55 10.18 -13.60 5.90
CA LEU A 55 8.74 -13.71 6.10
C LEU A 55 8.22 -15.04 5.55
N CYS A 56 8.75 -15.54 4.42
CA CYS A 56 8.33 -16.78 3.79
C CYS A 56 6.79 -16.82 3.69
N LEU A 57 6.28 -15.95 2.79
CA LEU A 57 4.87 -15.62 2.61
C LEU A 57 3.99 -16.81 2.20
N GLU A 58 4.59 -17.93 1.79
CA GLU A 58 3.91 -19.18 1.46
C GLU A 58 3.51 -19.99 2.71
N SER A 59 4.04 -19.64 3.88
CA SER A 59 3.68 -20.29 5.15
C SER A 59 2.43 -19.66 5.76
N THR A 60 1.58 -20.51 6.35
CA THR A 60 0.38 -20.08 7.11
C THR A 60 0.70 -19.70 8.57
N GLU A 61 1.95 -19.81 8.99
CA GLU A 61 2.38 -19.48 10.35
C GLU A 61 2.48 -17.98 10.60
N VAL A 62 2.19 -17.56 11.83
CA VAL A 62 2.40 -16.18 12.27
C VAL A 62 3.89 -15.97 12.57
N LYS A 63 4.50 -14.99 11.91
CA LYS A 63 5.93 -14.68 12.05
C LYS A 63 6.15 -13.22 12.41
N MET A 64 7.20 -12.99 13.19
CA MET A 64 7.68 -11.65 13.52
C MET A 64 9.13 -11.52 13.06
N VAL A 65 9.43 -10.48 12.28
CA VAL A 65 10.76 -10.15 11.79
C VAL A 65 11.12 -8.74 12.26
N GLY A 66 12.33 -8.57 12.80
CA GLY A 66 12.83 -7.30 13.30
C GLY A 66 13.97 -6.73 12.45
N ILE A 67 13.93 -5.43 12.16
CA ILE A 67 15.03 -4.69 11.53
C ILE A 67 15.76 -3.90 12.63
N TRP A 68 17.05 -4.14 12.79
CA TRP A 68 17.87 -3.52 13.84
C TRP A 68 19.16 -2.94 13.27
N GLY A 69 19.78 -2.00 13.99
CA GLY A 69 21.01 -1.33 13.56
C GLY A 69 21.10 0.14 13.95
N PRO A 70 22.20 0.83 13.59
CA PRO A 70 22.48 2.21 13.98
C PRO A 70 21.40 3.21 13.59
N ALA A 71 21.38 4.37 14.26
CA ALA A 71 20.53 5.49 13.87
C ALA A 71 20.88 5.96 12.44
N GLY A 72 19.88 6.36 11.65
CA GLY A 72 20.08 6.89 10.29
C GLY A 72 20.30 5.86 9.19
N ILE A 73 20.47 4.57 9.50
CA ILE A 73 20.76 3.52 8.49
C ILE A 73 19.59 3.18 7.54
N GLY A 74 18.40 3.76 7.77
CA GLY A 74 17.23 3.55 6.89
C GLY A 74 16.27 2.43 7.30
N LYS A 75 16.29 1.96 8.56
CA LYS A 75 15.39 0.89 9.05
C LYS A 75 13.91 1.14 8.75
N THR A 76 13.42 2.33 9.11
CA THR A 76 12.02 2.73 8.87
C THR A 76 11.71 2.80 7.37
N THR A 77 12.69 3.23 6.56
CA THR A 77 12.57 3.29 5.10
C THR A 77 12.39 1.90 4.51
N ILE A 78 13.17 0.91 4.96
CA ILE A 78 13.04 -0.49 4.53
C ILE A 78 11.67 -1.04 4.94
N ALA A 79 11.26 -0.83 6.20
CA ALA A 79 9.96 -1.28 6.70
C ALA A 79 8.79 -0.70 5.89
N ARG A 80 8.86 0.59 5.53
CA ARG A 80 7.82 1.25 4.73
C ARG A 80 7.80 0.76 3.29
N ALA A 81 8.97 0.59 2.67
CA ALA A 81 9.04 0.06 1.30
C ALA A 81 8.49 -1.38 1.22
N LEU A 82 8.80 -2.20 2.23
CA LEU A 82 8.25 -3.55 2.36
C LEU A 82 6.72 -3.52 2.56
N PHE A 83 6.22 -2.64 3.42
CA PHE A 83 4.79 -2.46 3.66
C PHE A 83 4.05 -2.11 2.36
N ASN A 84 4.51 -1.10 1.62
CA ASN A 84 3.88 -0.69 0.36
C ASN A 84 3.84 -1.80 -0.69
N ARG A 85 4.82 -2.72 -0.68
CA ARG A 85 4.88 -3.82 -1.63
C ARG A 85 4.01 -5.01 -1.24
N LEU A 86 3.88 -5.27 0.06
CA LEU A 86 3.19 -6.47 0.56
C LEU A 86 1.78 -6.19 1.04
N SER A 87 1.37 -4.93 1.21
CA SER A 87 0.11 -4.60 1.88
C SER A 87 -1.12 -5.19 1.18
N GLU A 88 -1.11 -5.20 -0.15
CA GLU A 88 -2.20 -5.73 -0.98
C GLU A 88 -2.35 -7.26 -0.88
N ASN A 89 -1.31 -7.97 -0.41
CA ASN A 89 -1.34 -9.42 -0.26
C ASN A 89 -2.07 -9.88 1.00
N PHE A 90 -2.49 -8.96 1.88
CA PHE A 90 -3.14 -9.27 3.14
C PHE A 90 -4.49 -8.56 3.24
N GLN A 91 -5.48 -9.24 3.83
CA GLN A 91 -6.82 -8.68 4.04
C GLN A 91 -6.81 -7.42 4.93
N HIS A 92 -5.90 -7.38 5.91
CA HIS A 92 -5.78 -6.27 6.85
C HIS A 92 -4.31 -5.93 7.05
N THR A 93 -3.99 -4.64 6.91
CA THR A 93 -2.63 -4.14 7.02
C THR A 93 -2.59 -2.82 7.76
N ILE A 94 -1.51 -2.59 8.50
CA ILE A 94 -1.31 -1.34 9.22
C ILE A 94 0.19 -1.01 9.29
N PHE A 95 0.54 0.23 8.92
CA PHE A 95 1.86 0.77 9.14
C PHE A 95 1.80 1.75 10.32
N MET A 96 2.45 1.40 11.43
CA MET A 96 2.49 2.25 12.61
C MET A 96 3.78 3.06 12.65
N GLU A 97 3.73 4.31 12.19
CA GLU A 97 4.84 5.24 12.36
C GLU A 97 4.75 5.92 13.73
N ASN A 98 5.80 5.76 14.55
CA ASN A 98 6.06 6.55 15.76
C ASN A 98 4.95 6.48 16.85
N VAL A 99 4.97 5.42 17.65
CA VAL A 99 4.00 5.16 18.74
C VAL A 99 4.06 6.18 19.90
N LYS A 100 5.04 7.09 19.91
CA LYS A 100 5.16 8.17 20.89
C LYS A 100 4.35 9.39 20.43
N GLY A 101 3.04 9.33 20.66
CA GLY A 101 2.19 10.51 20.77
C GLY A 101 1.58 11.02 19.46
N SER A 102 0.49 10.39 19.03
CA SER A 102 -0.72 11.11 18.57
C SER A 102 -1.88 10.11 18.46
N HIS A 103 -3.07 10.56 18.84
CA HIS A 103 -4.28 9.75 18.83
C HIS A 103 -4.56 9.23 17.42
N TRP A 104 -5.00 7.96 17.33
CA TRP A 104 -5.47 7.32 16.11
C TRP A 104 -6.38 8.26 15.31
N ARG A 105 -5.83 8.85 14.25
CA ARG A 105 -6.61 9.39 13.15
C ARG A 105 -6.48 8.42 12.00
N SER A 106 -7.62 7.88 11.63
CA SER A 106 -7.84 6.87 10.61
C SER A 106 -7.35 7.29 9.23
N GLU A 107 -6.98 6.25 8.48
CA GLU A 107 -7.08 6.07 7.03
C GLU A 107 -6.19 6.84 6.05
N LEU A 108 -5.49 7.90 6.43
CA LEU A 108 -4.36 8.39 5.64
C LEU A 108 -3.29 8.89 6.58
N ASP A 109 -2.17 8.17 6.65
CA ASP A 109 -1.00 8.68 7.32
C ASP A 109 -0.54 10.00 6.65
N ALA A 110 0.15 10.84 7.41
CA ALA A 110 0.66 12.13 6.92
C ALA A 110 1.61 11.98 5.71
N TYR A 111 2.01 10.75 5.36
CA TYR A 111 2.76 10.41 4.17
C TYR A 111 1.89 10.38 2.91
N GLY A 112 0.68 9.80 2.97
CA GLY A 112 -0.29 9.87 1.88
C GLY A 112 -0.64 11.31 1.46
N PHE A 113 -0.72 12.24 2.42
CA PHE A 113 -0.96 13.66 2.14
C PHE A 113 0.23 14.37 1.48
N LYS A 114 1.48 13.99 1.79
CA LYS A 114 2.66 14.61 1.18
C LYS A 114 2.88 14.22 -0.28
N LEU A 115 2.49 13.01 -0.66
CA LEU A 115 2.61 12.51 -2.04
C LEU A 115 1.58 13.15 -3.00
N ARG A 116 0.40 13.56 -2.50
CA ARG A 116 -0.64 14.20 -3.32
C ARG A 116 -0.52 15.73 -3.43
N LEU A 117 0.39 16.36 -2.67
CA LEU A 117 0.59 17.81 -2.67
C LEU A 117 1.84 18.24 -3.47
N GLN A 118 2.42 17.34 -4.27
CA GLN A 118 3.53 17.65 -5.19
C GLN A 118 3.13 17.65 -6.67
N GLU A 119 1.83 17.71 -6.97
CA GLU A 119 1.30 18.05 -8.30
C GLU A 119 0.81 19.50 -8.34
#